data_AF-A0A9W4ESR6-F1
#
_entry.id   AF-A0A9W4ESR6-F1
#
_cell.length_a   1.000
_cell.length_b   1.000
_cell.length_c   1.000
_cell.angle_alpha   90.00
_cell.angle_beta   90.00
_cell.angle_gamma   90.00
#
_symmetry.space_group_name_H-M   'P 1'
#
loop_
_entity.id
_entity.type
_entity.pdbx_description
1 polymer ?
#
loop_
_entity_poly.entity_id
_entity_poly.type
_entity_poly.pdbx_seq_one_letter_code
_entity_poly.pdbx_strand_id
1 'polypeptide(L)'
;MSNLEQTISKLKTYVGEDSEEKVLMEKFAELYPAIEKIRNEFPKPSKKEYSIINLPDDKYIKIESTLLRISINKEKNVIDVEKHHGIDVTKLEEIVLQDNELYCTKRGVIFTEDVFNEFLKEVFVEILG
;
A
#
# COMPACT_ATOMS: atom_id res chain seq x y z
N MET A 1 26.61 5.76 -27.26
CA MET A 1 26.03 6.15 -25.97
C MET A 1 25.95 7.66 -25.91
N SER A 2 24.80 8.24 -25.61
CA SER A 2 24.61 9.69 -25.51
C SER A 2 25.17 10.25 -24.20
N ASN A 3 25.43 11.57 -24.15
CA ASN A 3 25.85 12.25 -22.91
C ASN A 3 24.82 12.09 -21.78
N LEU A 4 23.54 12.02 -22.14
CA LEU A 4 22.45 11.77 -21.19
C LEU A 4 22.53 10.35 -20.59
N GLU A 5 22.75 9.33 -21.42
CA GLU A 5 22.90 7.94 -20.96
C GLU A 5 24.08 7.77 -19.99
N GLN A 6 25.21 8.43 -20.28
CA GLN A 6 26.37 8.42 -19.38
C GLN A 6 26.05 9.09 -18.03
N THR A 7 25.29 10.17 -18.05
CA THR A 7 24.87 10.88 -16.83
C THR A 7 23.94 10.01 -16.00
N ILE A 8 22.93 9.40 -16.62
CA ILE A 8 22.00 8.46 -15.98
C ILE A 8 22.76 7.29 -15.36
N SER A 9 23.73 6.71 -16.07
CA SER A 9 24.51 5.58 -15.55
C SER A 9 25.31 5.96 -14.30
N LYS A 10 25.97 7.12 -14.29
CA LYS A 10 26.73 7.59 -13.11
C LYS A 10 25.81 7.83 -11.91
N LEU A 11 24.64 8.43 -12.14
CA LEU A 11 23.65 8.67 -11.09
C LEU A 11 23.11 7.35 -10.50
N LYS A 12 22.80 6.35 -11.35
CA LYS A 12 22.39 5.02 -10.90
C LYS A 12 23.45 4.35 -10.03
N THR A 13 24.72 4.38 -10.44
CA THR A 13 25.82 3.84 -9.65
C THR A 13 25.98 4.57 -8.31
N TYR A 14 25.81 5.89 -8.29
CA TYR A 14 25.95 6.69 -7.08
C TYR A 14 24.85 6.41 -6.04
N VAL A 15 23.60 6.26 -6.50
CA VAL A 15 22.47 5.97 -5.60
C VAL A 15 22.50 4.53 -5.10
N GLY A 16 23.03 3.60 -5.91
CA GLY A 16 22.98 2.16 -5.61
C GLY A 16 21.61 1.56 -5.93
N GLU A 17 21.58 0.25 -6.16
CA GLU A 17 20.31 -0.51 -6.27
C GLU A 17 20.01 -1.14 -4.92
N ASP A 18 18.86 -0.81 -4.34
CA ASP A 18 18.30 -1.56 -3.21
C ASP A 18 17.46 -2.71 -3.78
N SER A 19 18.06 -3.90 -3.81
CA SER A 19 17.39 -5.10 -4.30
C SER A 19 16.21 -5.52 -3.42
N GLU A 20 16.24 -5.20 -2.12
CA GLU A 20 15.17 -5.55 -1.19
C GLU A 20 13.96 -4.60 -1.39
N GLU A 21 14.21 -3.29 -1.48
CA GLU A 21 13.17 -2.31 -1.83
C GLU A 21 12.50 -2.68 -3.17
N LYS A 22 13.29 -3.08 -4.16
CA LYS A 22 12.78 -3.50 -5.47
C LYS A 22 11.82 -4.68 -5.37
N VAL A 23 12.19 -5.74 -4.66
CA VAL A 23 11.32 -6.92 -4.49
C VAL A 23 10.08 -6.54 -3.68
N LEU A 24 10.22 -5.72 -2.64
CA LEU A 24 9.08 -5.21 -1.87
C LEU A 24 8.11 -4.42 -2.76
N MET A 25 8.61 -3.56 -3.65
CA MET A 25 7.79 -2.81 -4.61
C MET A 25 7.08 -3.72 -5.61
N GLU A 26 7.76 -4.75 -6.12
CA GLU A 26 7.16 -5.76 -7.01
C GLU A 26 6.02 -6.50 -6.31
N LYS A 27 6.24 -6.92 -5.06
CA LYS A 27 5.22 -7.59 -4.23
C LYS A 27 4.06 -6.65 -3.88
N PHE A 28 4.34 -5.40 -3.54
CA PHE A 28 3.31 -4.40 -3.27
C PHE A 28 2.44 -4.11 -4.50
N ALA A 29 3.01 -4.16 -5.71
CA ALA A 29 2.27 -4.00 -6.95
C ALA A 29 1.25 -5.13 -7.19
N GLU A 30 1.42 -6.31 -6.59
CA GLU A 30 0.46 -7.42 -6.67
C GLU A 30 -0.90 -7.04 -6.04
N LEU A 31 -0.97 -6.02 -5.17
CA LEU A 31 -2.23 -5.48 -4.63
C LEU A 31 -3.04 -4.66 -5.63
N TYR A 32 -2.42 -4.24 -6.75
CA TYR A 32 -3.04 -3.36 -7.72
C TYR A 32 -4.42 -3.85 -8.21
N PRO A 33 -4.59 -5.14 -8.59
CA PRO A 33 -5.88 -5.63 -9.10
C PRO A 33 -7.00 -5.53 -8.06
N ALA A 34 -6.70 -5.80 -6.78
CA ALA A 34 -7.69 -5.73 -5.72
C ALA A 34 -8.19 -4.30 -5.50
N ILE A 35 -7.28 -3.32 -5.40
CA ILE A 35 -7.65 -1.90 -5.24
C ILE A 35 -8.37 -1.38 -6.49
N GLU A 36 -7.94 -1.77 -7.68
CA GLU A 36 -8.56 -1.34 -8.93
C GLU A 36 -9.98 -1.91 -9.10
N LYS A 37 -10.21 -3.15 -8.65
CA LYS A 37 -11.56 -3.75 -8.57
C LYS A 37 -12.47 -2.92 -7.68
N ILE A 38 -12.04 -2.58 -6.45
CA ILE A 38 -12.80 -1.73 -5.52
C ILE A 38 -13.11 -0.38 -6.19
N ARG A 39 -12.12 0.26 -6.81
CA ARG A 39 -12.30 1.55 -7.50
C ARG A 39 -13.34 1.50 -8.63
N ASN A 40 -13.41 0.40 -9.36
CA ASN A 40 -14.33 0.22 -10.48
C ASN A 40 -15.74 -0.17 -10.05
N GLU A 41 -15.88 -0.87 -8.93
CA GLU A 41 -17.19 -1.29 -8.39
C GLU A 41 -17.87 -0.20 -7.56
N PHE A 42 -17.13 0.82 -7.10
CA PHE A 42 -17.71 1.93 -6.34
C PHE A 42 -18.64 2.81 -7.19
N PRO A 43 -19.83 3.20 -6.66
CA PRO A 43 -20.85 3.88 -7.44
C PRO A 43 -20.46 5.30 -7.86
N LYS A 44 -20.84 5.67 -9.09
CA LYS A 44 -20.70 7.03 -9.64
C LYS A 44 -22.01 7.45 -10.33
N PRO A 45 -22.71 8.50 -9.87
CA PRO A 45 -22.43 9.37 -8.72
C PRO A 45 -22.77 8.73 -7.36
N SER A 46 -22.20 9.25 -6.27
CA SER A 46 -22.45 8.80 -4.88
C SER A 46 -23.04 9.93 -4.04
N LYS A 47 -23.88 9.57 -3.05
CA LYS A 47 -24.38 10.49 -2.01
C LYS A 47 -23.38 10.74 -0.89
N LYS A 48 -22.37 9.88 -0.77
CA LYS A 48 -21.32 9.91 0.25
C LYS A 48 -19.98 10.25 -0.39
N GLU A 49 -19.18 11.04 0.32
CA GLU A 49 -17.81 11.35 -0.10
C GLU A 49 -16.95 10.09 0.01
N TYR A 50 -16.23 9.77 -1.05
CA TYR A 50 -15.22 8.72 -1.04
C TYR A 50 -14.07 9.07 -1.98
N SER A 51 -12.90 8.48 -1.72
CA SER A 51 -11.73 8.54 -2.58
C SER A 51 -11.01 7.20 -2.55
N ILE A 52 -10.60 6.70 -3.72
CA ILE A 52 -9.82 5.48 -3.85
C ILE A 52 -8.59 5.80 -4.69
N ILE A 53 -7.42 5.58 -4.11
CA ILE A 53 -6.12 5.83 -4.74
C ILE A 53 -5.34 4.52 -4.83
N ASN A 54 -4.71 4.31 -5.98
CA ASN A 54 -3.95 3.11 -6.33
C ASN A 54 -2.63 3.51 -7.02
N LEU A 55 -1.73 4.16 -6.28
CA LEU A 55 -0.40 4.57 -6.76
C LEU A 55 0.63 3.45 -6.55
N PRO A 56 1.81 3.55 -7.19
CA PRO A 56 2.87 2.53 -7.07
C PRO A 56 3.39 2.30 -5.65
N ASP A 57 3.39 3.33 -4.79
CA ASP A 57 3.93 3.31 -3.43
C ASP A 57 2.90 3.67 -2.35
N ASP A 58 1.68 4.04 -2.76
CA ASP A 58 0.61 4.46 -1.86
C ASP A 58 -0.76 3.99 -2.37
N LYS A 59 -1.50 3.28 -1.53
CA LYS A 59 -2.84 2.78 -1.82
C LYS A 59 -3.74 3.17 -0.66
N TYR A 60 -4.89 3.78 -0.95
CA TYR A 60 -5.85 4.06 0.11
C TYR A 60 -7.29 4.01 -0.36
N ILE A 61 -8.16 3.70 0.59
CA ILE A 61 -9.61 3.78 0.46
C ILE A 61 -10.08 4.71 1.56
N LYS A 62 -10.77 5.79 1.19
CA LYS A 62 -11.36 6.77 2.09
C LYS A 62 -12.85 6.82 1.87
N ILE A 63 -13.61 6.74 2.96
CA ILE A 63 -15.07 6.93 2.99
C ILE A 63 -15.36 7.90 4.13
N GLU A 64 -15.92 9.07 3.80
CA GLU A 64 -16.13 10.17 4.76
C GLU A 64 -14.84 10.50 5.55
N SER A 65 -14.87 10.37 6.88
CA SER A 65 -13.73 10.68 7.76
C SER A 65 -12.76 9.50 7.95
N THR A 66 -13.12 8.29 7.51
CA THR A 66 -12.36 7.07 7.76
C THR A 66 -11.56 6.66 6.53
N LEU A 67 -10.28 6.33 6.72
CA LEU A 67 -9.37 5.92 5.66
C LEU A 67 -8.56 4.71 6.09
N LEU A 68 -8.43 3.73 5.19
CA LEU A 68 -7.41 2.67 5.23
C LEU A 68 -6.29 3.05 4.27
N ARG A 69 -5.06 3.18 4.76
CA ARG A 69 -3.85 3.43 3.96
C ARG A 69 -2.95 2.21 4.00
N ILE A 70 -2.37 1.88 2.85
CA ILE A 70 -1.31 0.89 2.71
C ILE A 70 -0.21 1.54 1.87
N SER A 71 0.96 1.76 2.44
CA SER A 71 2.04 2.53 1.79
C SER A 71 3.41 1.94 2.06
N ILE A 72 4.33 2.08 1.10
CA ILE A 72 5.73 1.66 1.26
C ILE A 72 6.50 2.68 2.10
N ASN A 73 7.14 2.20 3.16
CA ASN A 73 8.09 2.94 3.97
C ASN A 73 9.51 2.60 3.55
N LYS A 74 10.08 3.44 2.69
CA LYS A 74 11.41 3.25 2.09
C LYS A 74 12.57 3.34 3.07
N GLU A 75 12.40 4.06 4.19
CA GLU A 75 13.45 4.16 5.21
C GLU A 75 13.64 2.83 5.96
N LYS A 76 12.55 2.05 6.05
CA LYS A 76 12.51 0.79 6.80
C LYS A 76 12.43 -0.45 5.91
N ASN A 77 12.22 -0.28 4.61
CA ASN A 77 11.89 -1.36 3.67
C ASN A 77 10.71 -2.23 4.16
N VAL A 78 9.64 -1.58 4.61
CA VAL A 78 8.39 -2.23 5.04
C VAL A 78 7.19 -1.60 4.36
N ILE A 79 6.05 -2.27 4.43
CA ILE A 79 4.75 -1.70 4.07
C ILE A 79 3.99 -1.37 5.36
N ASP A 80 3.61 -0.11 5.51
CA ASP A 80 2.80 0.37 6.62
C ASP A 80 1.30 0.24 6.28
N VAL A 81 0.52 -0.34 7.20
CA VAL A 81 -0.94 -0.37 7.14
C VAL A 81 -1.50 0.52 8.24
N GLU A 82 -2.29 1.52 7.87
CA GLU A 82 -2.76 2.55 8.80
C GLU A 82 -4.27 2.78 8.67
N LYS A 83 -4.91 3.05 9.81
CA LYS A 83 -6.24 3.63 9.90
C LYS A 83 -6.11 5.11 10.20
N HIS A 84 -6.81 5.93 9.43
CA HIS A 84 -6.93 7.37 9.67
C HIS A 84 -8.41 7.67 9.99
N HIS A 85 -8.64 8.47 11.02
CA HIS A 85 -9.96 9.03 11.33
C HIS A 85 -9.84 10.52 11.61
N GLY A 86 -10.16 11.36 10.61
CA GLY A 86 -9.86 12.78 10.67
C GLY A 86 -8.35 13.04 10.72
N ILE A 87 -7.84 13.59 11.84
CA ILE A 87 -6.41 13.83 12.06
C ILE A 87 -5.71 12.67 12.80
N ASP A 88 -6.49 11.73 13.34
CA ASP A 88 -5.96 10.65 14.16
C ASP A 88 -5.44 9.53 13.27
N VAL A 89 -4.18 9.13 13.49
CA VAL A 89 -3.50 8.07 12.75
C VAL A 89 -3.20 6.90 13.69
N THR A 90 -3.65 5.71 13.31
CA THR A 90 -3.40 4.45 14.02
C THR A 90 -2.68 3.48 13.10
N LYS A 91 -1.45 3.08 13.47
CA LYS A 91 -0.70 2.03 12.76
C LYS A 91 -1.28 0.66 13.10
N LEU A 92 -1.96 0.05 12.12
CA LEU A 92 -2.59 -1.26 12.26
C LEU A 92 -1.55 -2.37 12.17
N GLU A 93 -0.71 -2.34 11.13
CA GLU A 93 0.25 -3.41 10.83
C GLU A 93 1.53 -2.85 10.20
N GLU A 94 2.63 -3.58 10.38
CA GLU A 94 3.84 -3.47 9.58
C GLU A 94 4.03 -4.79 8.84
N ILE A 95 4.15 -4.73 7.52
CA ILE A 95 4.32 -5.89 6.64
C ILE A 95 5.75 -5.88 6.13
N VAL A 96 6.47 -6.97 6.38
CA VAL A 96 7.87 -7.14 5.98
C VAL A 96 7.97 -8.14 4.82
N LEU A 97 9.05 -8.07 4.06
CA LEU A 97 9.40 -9.10 3.09
C LEU A 97 10.16 -10.22 3.81
N GLN A 98 9.64 -11.44 3.79
CA GLN A 98 10.32 -12.62 4.33
C GLN A 98 10.15 -13.78 3.36
N ASP A 99 11.25 -14.45 3.00
CA ASP A 99 11.23 -15.60 2.08
C ASP A 99 10.48 -15.32 0.75
N ASN A 100 10.60 -14.09 0.23
CA ASN A 100 9.88 -13.54 -0.94
C ASN A 100 8.35 -13.42 -0.79
N GLU A 101 7.83 -13.49 0.43
CA GLU A 101 6.42 -13.27 0.74
C GLU A 101 6.24 -12.04 1.64
N LEU A 102 5.07 -11.41 1.53
CA LEU A 102 4.68 -10.31 2.42
C LEU A 102 4.17 -10.91 3.72
N TYR A 103 4.75 -10.54 4.86
CA TYR A 103 4.42 -11.11 6.16
C TYR A 103 3.95 -10.02 7.15
N CYS A 104 2.75 -10.18 7.69
CA CYS A 104 2.18 -9.30 8.70
C CYS A 104 2.85 -9.56 10.07
N THR A 105 3.63 -8.59 10.56
CA THR A 105 4.44 -8.78 11.78
C THR A 105 3.61 -8.97 13.04
N LYS A 106 2.53 -8.21 13.23
CA LYS A 106 1.68 -8.33 14.43
C LYS A 106 0.72 -9.52 14.34
N ARG A 107 0.15 -9.79 13.16
CA ARG A 107 -0.78 -10.92 12.95
C ARG A 107 -0.07 -12.27 12.84
N GLY A 108 1.22 -12.28 12.49
CA GLY A 108 2.00 -13.51 12.36
C GLY A 108 1.57 -14.39 11.18
N VAL A 109 1.04 -13.78 10.11
CA VAL A 109 0.51 -14.48 8.93
C VAL A 109 1.03 -13.85 7.64
N ILE A 110 1.05 -14.65 6.57
CA ILE A 110 1.31 -14.15 5.23
C ILE A 110 0.17 -13.21 4.83
N PHE A 111 0.53 -12.07 4.24
CA PHE A 111 -0.41 -11.10 3.75
C PHE A 111 -1.02 -11.57 2.43
N THR A 112 -2.32 -11.89 2.47
CA THR A 112 -3.11 -12.36 1.34
C THR A 112 -4.31 -11.43 1.10
N GLU A 113 -5.09 -11.68 0.04
CA GLU A 113 -6.35 -10.97 -0.18
C GLU A 113 -7.33 -11.12 0.99
N ASP A 114 -7.34 -12.28 1.67
CA ASP A 114 -8.17 -12.49 2.86
C ASP A 114 -7.74 -11.58 4.02
N VAL A 115 -6.43 -11.48 4.27
CA VAL A 115 -5.87 -10.60 5.31
C VAL A 115 -6.13 -9.12 4.96
N PHE A 116 -6.06 -8.76 3.67
CA PHE A 116 -6.46 -7.44 3.18
C PHE A 116 -7.95 -7.16 3.45
N ASN A 117 -8.82 -8.14 3.19
CA ASN A 117 -10.25 -8.04 3.48
C ASN A 117 -10.54 -7.91 4.99
N GLU A 118 -9.75 -8.53 5.85
CA GLU A 118 -9.82 -8.32 7.30
C GLU A 118 -9.51 -6.87 7.67
N PHE A 119 -8.48 -6.24 7.07
CA PHE A 119 -8.22 -4.80 7.29
C PHE A 119 -9.39 -3.92 6.84
N LEU A 120 -10.00 -4.23 5.69
CA LEU A 120 -11.19 -3.50 5.23
C LEU A 120 -12.33 -3.60 6.26
N LYS A 121 -12.62 -4.81 6.75
CA LYS A 121 -13.65 -5.02 7.78
C LYS A 121 -13.33 -4.31 9.08
N GLU A 122 -12.07 -4.38 9.54
CA GLU A 122 -11.62 -3.74 10.77
C GLU A 122 -11.72 -2.21 10.70
N VAL A 123 -11.26 -1.60 9.61
CA VAL A 123 -11.26 -0.14 9.45
C VAL A 123 -12.67 0.40 9.27
N PHE A 124 -13.48 -0.27 8.45
CA PHE A 124 -14.81 0.18 8.07
C PHE A 124 -15.94 -0.52 8.85
N VAL A 125 -15.65 -1.14 10.01
CA VAL A 125 -16.64 -1.86 10.83
C VAL A 125 -17.89 -1.02 11.11
N GLU A 126 -17.72 0.26 11.45
CA GLU A 126 -18.84 1.17 11.73
C GLU A 126 -19.70 1.46 10.49
N ILE A 127 -19.15 1.32 9.29
CA ILE A 127 -19.84 1.53 8.01
C ILE A 127 -20.54 0.24 7.56
N LEU A 128 -19.92 -0.92 7.80
CA LEU A 128 -20.40 -2.22 7.33
C LEU A 128 -21.50 -2.83 8.22
N GLY A 129 -21.60 -2.40 9.48
CA GLY A 129 -22.53 -2.96 10.47
C GLY A 129 -22.08 -4.32 10.99
#